data_AF-A0A2R6N1Y0-F1
#
_entry.id   AF-A0A2R6N1Y0-F1
#
_cell.length_a   1.000
_cell.length_b   1.000
_cell.length_c   1.000
_cell.angle_alpha   90.00
_cell.angle_beta   90.00
_cell.angle_gamma   90.00
#
_symmetry.space_group_name_H-M   'P 1'
#
loop_
_entity.id
_entity.type
_entity.pdbx_description
1 polymer ?
#
loop_
_entity_poly.entity_id
_entity_poly.type
_entity_poly.pdbx_seq_one_letter_code
_entity_poly.pdbx_strand_id
1 'polypeptide(L)'
;MYEAVHARPDGDSTVARLALTASEYGYDGIVVRNHGDSPASYDCERIRETYGIDVVTAVEIRAEDPARASGFIGSHREDQTIVLVHGGDPAINRFAVEQPAVDVLAHPMAGDGGFNHVLGQEAARNGVRVELSLRRVLRQSGGRRVQALGDLRKLQELLDDGDVPFVVSADARSHLQLRAPRELAAVGEVVGLDASSIEEGLAEWQHLTERNRERQSDSFVEPGVRRIETASDPGTDADDGADSDSDGAAE
;
A
#
# COMPACT_ATOMS: atom_id res chain seq x y z
N MET A 1 -7.54 -9.90 -1.41
CA MET A 1 -6.29 -9.72 -2.21
C MET A 1 -6.43 -8.52 -3.12
N TYR A 2 -5.41 -7.64 -3.14
CA TYR A 2 -5.39 -6.43 -3.96
C TYR A 2 -4.27 -6.51 -5.01
N GLU A 3 -4.43 -5.78 -6.12
CA GLU A 3 -3.37 -5.59 -7.13
C GLU A 3 -2.98 -4.11 -7.22
N ALA A 4 -1.70 -3.84 -7.49
CA ALA A 4 -1.19 -2.48 -7.63
C ALA A 4 -1.07 -2.09 -9.12
N VAL A 5 -1.68 -0.97 -9.50
CA VAL A 5 -1.90 -0.59 -10.91
C VAL A 5 -1.55 0.86 -11.18
N HIS A 6 -1.17 1.14 -12.42
CA HIS A 6 -1.07 2.51 -12.96
C HIS A 6 -2.28 2.79 -13.85
N ALA A 7 -2.99 3.86 -13.53
CA ALA A 7 -4.11 4.36 -14.30
C ALA A 7 -3.71 5.57 -15.14
N ARG A 8 -4.52 5.93 -16.13
CA ARG A 8 -4.36 7.16 -16.91
C ARG A 8 -4.27 8.38 -15.99
N PRO A 9 -3.28 9.28 -16.18
CA PRO A 9 -2.39 9.40 -17.34
C PRO A 9 -1.10 8.57 -17.33
N ASP A 10 -0.67 8.01 -16.19
CA ASP A 10 0.57 7.22 -16.08
C ASP A 10 0.48 5.81 -16.72
N GLY A 11 -0.75 5.29 -16.79
CA GLY A 11 -1.14 4.12 -17.57
C GLY A 11 -2.11 4.45 -18.71
N ASP A 12 -2.60 3.43 -19.39
CA ASP A 12 -3.46 3.57 -20.57
C ASP A 12 -4.96 3.57 -20.21
N SER A 13 -5.31 2.92 -19.09
CA SER A 13 -6.69 2.64 -18.69
C SER A 13 -7.14 3.54 -17.54
N THR A 14 -8.42 3.89 -17.51
CA THR A 14 -9.01 4.58 -16.35
C THR A 14 -9.09 3.65 -15.15
N VAL A 15 -9.16 4.23 -13.95
CA VAL A 15 -9.34 3.46 -12.70
C VAL A 15 -10.60 2.62 -12.75
N ALA A 16 -11.72 3.17 -13.24
CA ALA A 16 -12.98 2.41 -13.39
C ALA A 16 -12.83 1.17 -14.28
N ARG A 17 -12.03 1.26 -15.36
CA ARG A 17 -11.81 0.13 -16.26
C ARG A 17 -10.88 -0.93 -15.65
N LEU A 18 -9.88 -0.50 -14.88
CA LEU A 18 -9.04 -1.40 -14.08
C LEU A 18 -9.88 -2.12 -13.01
N ALA A 19 -10.74 -1.39 -12.29
CA ALA A 19 -11.63 -1.94 -11.27
C ALA A 19 -12.62 -2.97 -11.84
N LEU A 20 -13.25 -2.69 -12.98
CA LEU A 20 -14.11 -3.66 -13.66
C LEU A 20 -13.34 -4.97 -13.93
N THR A 21 -12.17 -4.91 -14.57
CA THR A 21 -11.40 -6.12 -14.86
C THR A 21 -10.90 -6.81 -13.58
N ALA A 22 -10.53 -6.05 -12.54
CA ALA A 22 -10.14 -6.61 -11.26
C ALA A 22 -11.30 -7.40 -10.60
N SER A 23 -12.53 -6.89 -10.67
CA SER A 23 -13.72 -7.60 -10.17
C SER A 23 -13.99 -8.90 -10.90
N GLU A 24 -13.80 -8.93 -12.23
CA GLU A 24 -13.97 -10.15 -13.03
C GLU A 24 -12.89 -11.20 -12.70
N TYR A 25 -11.72 -10.76 -12.24
CA TYR A 25 -10.58 -11.62 -11.90
C TYR A 25 -10.55 -12.06 -10.44
N GLY A 26 -11.49 -11.57 -9.62
CA GLY A 26 -11.64 -11.95 -8.21
C GLY A 26 -10.71 -11.21 -7.26
N TYR A 27 -10.27 -10.00 -7.60
CA TYR A 27 -9.64 -9.10 -6.63
C TYR A 27 -10.71 -8.41 -5.78
N ASP A 28 -10.37 -8.12 -4.54
CA ASP A 28 -11.22 -7.35 -3.62
C ASP A 28 -10.93 -5.84 -3.69
N GLY A 29 -9.78 -5.46 -4.26
CA GLY A 29 -9.33 -4.08 -4.30
C GLY A 29 -8.19 -3.84 -5.29
N ILE A 30 -7.94 -2.57 -5.58
CA ILE A 30 -6.80 -2.10 -6.37
C ILE A 30 -6.11 -0.93 -5.67
N VAL A 31 -4.79 -0.90 -5.75
CA VAL A 31 -3.96 0.23 -5.30
C VAL A 31 -3.56 1.05 -6.52
N VAL A 32 -4.07 2.29 -6.63
CA VAL A 32 -3.75 3.18 -7.74
C VAL A 32 -2.46 3.92 -7.41
N ARG A 33 -1.34 3.43 -7.94
CA ARG A 33 0.04 3.88 -7.60
C ARG A 33 0.67 4.72 -8.70
N ASN A 34 -0.08 5.65 -9.24
CA ASN A 34 0.45 6.56 -10.25
C ASN A 34 1.69 7.31 -9.73
N HIS A 35 2.60 7.63 -10.64
CA HIS A 35 3.68 8.56 -10.33
C HIS A 35 3.12 9.93 -9.96
N GLY A 36 3.75 10.60 -8.99
CA GLY A 36 3.27 11.88 -8.47
C GLY A 36 3.21 13.01 -9.50
N ASP A 37 3.95 12.91 -10.59
CA ASP A 37 3.91 13.85 -11.72
C ASP A 37 2.76 13.56 -12.71
N SER A 38 2.05 12.44 -12.53
CA SER A 38 1.00 11.92 -13.42
C SER A 38 -0.20 11.38 -12.63
N PRO A 39 -0.79 12.14 -11.69
CA PRO A 39 -1.86 11.66 -10.84
C PRO A 39 -3.13 11.30 -11.64
N ALA A 40 -3.79 10.22 -11.25
CA ALA A 40 -5.09 9.85 -11.80
C ALA A 40 -6.22 10.61 -11.08
N SER A 41 -7.26 10.98 -11.83
CA SER A 41 -8.51 11.52 -11.28
C SER A 41 -9.59 10.45 -11.29
N TYR A 42 -10.19 10.19 -10.13
CA TYR A 42 -11.23 9.18 -9.95
C TYR A 42 -12.04 9.45 -8.68
N ASP A 43 -13.16 8.74 -8.57
CA ASP A 43 -14.11 8.83 -7.46
C ASP A 43 -14.17 7.44 -6.84
N CYS A 44 -13.55 7.27 -5.66
CA CYS A 44 -13.40 5.98 -5.02
C CYS A 44 -14.76 5.36 -4.66
N GLU A 45 -15.67 6.17 -4.10
CA GLU A 45 -16.98 5.73 -3.64
C GLU A 45 -17.81 5.21 -4.81
N ARG A 46 -17.88 5.98 -5.90
CA ARG A 46 -18.64 5.56 -7.08
C ARG A 46 -18.09 4.31 -7.75
N ILE A 47 -16.76 4.15 -7.79
CA ILE A 47 -16.15 2.95 -8.35
C ILE A 47 -16.45 1.74 -7.46
N ARG A 48 -16.35 1.89 -6.13
CA ARG A 48 -16.70 0.84 -5.17
C ARG A 48 -18.17 0.42 -5.28
N GLU A 49 -19.09 1.38 -5.36
CA GLU A 49 -20.53 1.10 -5.53
C GLU A 49 -20.83 0.36 -6.83
N THR A 50 -20.12 0.71 -7.91
CA THR A 50 -20.37 0.14 -9.24
C THR A 50 -19.80 -1.27 -9.40
N TYR A 51 -18.59 -1.52 -8.88
CA TYR A 51 -17.83 -2.75 -9.16
C TYR A 51 -17.54 -3.62 -7.94
N GLY A 52 -17.86 -3.16 -6.73
CA GLY A 52 -17.52 -3.87 -5.48
C GLY A 52 -16.02 -3.91 -5.17
N ILE A 53 -15.23 -3.05 -5.81
CA ILE A 53 -13.77 -3.00 -5.66
C ILE A 53 -13.38 -1.87 -4.72
N ASP A 54 -12.58 -2.18 -3.70
CA ASP A 54 -11.93 -1.15 -2.91
C ASP A 54 -10.81 -0.45 -3.71
N VAL A 55 -10.93 0.86 -3.89
CA VAL A 55 -9.91 1.67 -4.56
C VAL A 55 -9.08 2.39 -3.51
N VAL A 56 -7.79 2.09 -3.48
CA VAL A 56 -6.83 2.68 -2.53
C VAL A 56 -6.03 3.78 -3.21
N THR A 57 -5.99 4.95 -2.58
CA THR A 57 -5.15 6.09 -2.98
C THR A 57 -3.70 5.86 -2.61
N ALA A 58 -2.82 5.88 -3.62
CA ALA A 58 -1.40 5.77 -3.42
C ALA A 58 -0.62 6.69 -4.36
N VAL A 59 0.65 6.92 -4.03
CA VAL A 59 1.60 7.59 -4.92
C VAL A 59 2.88 6.78 -5.03
N GLU A 60 3.40 6.68 -6.24
CA GLU A 60 4.75 6.17 -6.47
C GLU A 60 5.71 7.34 -6.74
N ILE A 61 6.58 7.60 -5.78
CA ILE A 61 7.53 8.70 -5.85
C ILE A 61 8.70 8.29 -6.72
N ARG A 62 8.84 8.95 -7.87
CA ARG A 62 10.04 8.90 -8.70
C ARG A 62 10.84 10.17 -8.48
N ALA A 63 12.10 10.02 -8.09
CA ALA A 63 13.02 11.13 -7.88
C ALA A 63 14.41 10.78 -8.41
N GLU A 64 15.18 11.82 -8.74
CA GLU A 64 16.56 11.69 -9.22
C GLU A 64 17.56 11.49 -8.06
N ASP A 65 17.19 11.90 -6.85
CA ASP A 65 18.04 11.84 -5.67
C ASP A 65 17.23 11.70 -4.36
N PRO A 66 17.86 11.25 -3.26
CA PRO A 66 17.21 11.09 -1.96
C PRO A 66 16.63 12.38 -1.36
N ALA A 67 17.24 13.54 -1.61
CA ALA A 67 16.77 14.80 -1.04
C ALA A 67 15.42 15.20 -1.64
N ARG A 68 15.28 15.06 -2.96
CA ARG A 68 14.00 15.25 -3.65
C ARG A 68 12.96 14.21 -3.24
N ALA A 69 13.36 12.94 -3.12
CA ALA A 69 12.46 11.89 -2.66
C ALA A 69 11.88 12.19 -1.27
N SER A 70 12.72 12.65 -0.33
CA SER A 70 12.29 13.07 1.00
C SER A 70 11.27 14.22 0.96
N GLY A 71 11.53 15.24 0.14
CA GLY A 71 10.58 16.35 -0.07
C GLY A 71 9.22 15.88 -0.58
N PHE A 72 9.21 14.97 -1.57
CA PHE A 72 7.96 14.41 -2.09
C PHE A 72 7.24 13.49 -1.10
N ILE A 73 7.95 12.74 -0.27
CA ILE A 73 7.31 11.92 0.77
C ILE A 73 6.56 12.83 1.75
N GLY A 74 7.22 13.88 2.24
CA GLY A 74 6.60 14.84 3.15
C GLY A 74 5.34 15.50 2.58
N SER A 75 5.30 15.77 1.28
CA SER A 75 4.16 16.43 0.65
C SER A 75 2.97 15.50 0.36
N HIS A 76 3.16 14.17 0.32
CA HIS A 76 2.09 13.23 -0.07
C HIS A 76 1.64 12.30 1.07
N ARG A 77 2.42 12.15 2.14
CA ARG A 77 2.17 11.15 3.19
C ARG A 77 0.81 11.31 3.90
N GLU A 78 0.35 12.54 4.05
CA GLU A 78 -0.93 12.86 4.71
C GLU A 78 -2.13 12.55 3.81
N ASP A 79 -1.99 12.79 2.50
CA ASP A 79 -3.09 12.65 1.53
C ASP A 79 -3.18 11.25 0.91
N GLN A 80 -2.15 10.43 1.06
CA GLN A 80 -2.06 9.10 0.44
C GLN A 80 -2.13 7.99 1.49
N THR A 81 -2.93 6.97 1.22
CA THR A 81 -3.01 5.78 2.08
C THR A 81 -1.72 4.97 1.99
N ILE A 82 -1.14 4.86 0.80
CA ILE A 82 0.12 4.16 0.57
C ILE A 82 1.11 5.06 -0.16
N VAL A 83 2.35 5.11 0.33
CA VAL A 83 3.46 5.81 -0.32
C VAL A 83 4.53 4.81 -0.74
N LEU A 84 4.80 4.76 -2.05
CA LEU A 84 5.84 3.94 -2.63
C LEU A 84 7.00 4.84 -3.10
N VAL A 85 8.20 4.27 -3.17
CA VAL A 85 9.34 4.88 -3.84
C VAL A 85 9.75 4.03 -5.04
N HIS A 86 9.82 4.64 -6.22
CA HIS A 86 10.33 4.03 -7.45
C HIS A 86 11.84 3.83 -7.31
N GLY A 87 12.24 2.58 -7.09
CA GLY A 87 13.64 2.18 -7.00
C GLY A 87 14.31 2.03 -8.37
N GLY A 88 15.38 1.23 -8.36
CA GLY A 88 16.18 0.96 -9.55
C GLY A 88 17.42 1.84 -9.69
N ASP A 89 17.69 2.63 -8.66
CA ASP A 89 18.97 3.29 -8.40
C ASP A 89 19.44 2.88 -6.98
N PRO A 90 20.72 2.53 -6.77
CA PRO A 90 21.21 2.08 -5.47
C PRO A 90 21.04 3.11 -4.33
N ALA A 91 21.17 4.41 -4.61
CA ALA A 91 21.02 5.45 -3.61
C ALA A 91 19.54 5.64 -3.25
N ILE A 92 18.64 5.58 -4.24
CA ILE A 92 17.19 5.63 -4.01
C ILE A 92 16.69 4.39 -3.27
N ASN A 93 17.15 3.18 -3.64
CA ASN A 93 16.78 1.96 -2.94
C ASN A 93 17.17 2.02 -1.45
N ARG A 94 18.39 2.46 -1.15
CA ARG A 94 18.87 2.64 0.22
C ARG A 94 18.02 3.63 0.98
N PHE A 95 17.82 4.81 0.38
CA PHE A 95 16.97 5.83 0.97
C PHE A 95 15.59 5.25 1.30
N ALA A 96 14.92 4.59 0.36
CA ALA A 96 13.57 4.07 0.56
C ALA A 96 13.46 3.14 1.78
N VAL A 97 14.40 2.19 1.95
CA VAL A 97 14.34 1.22 3.06
C VAL A 97 14.75 1.82 4.41
N GLU A 98 15.47 2.94 4.43
CA GLU A 98 15.86 3.67 5.64
C GLU A 98 14.77 4.63 6.15
N GLN A 99 13.68 4.84 5.40
CA GLN A 99 12.64 5.82 5.72
C GLN A 99 11.34 5.14 6.19
N PRO A 100 10.98 5.19 7.49
CA PRO A 100 9.74 4.60 8.00
C PRO A 100 8.45 5.18 7.41
N ALA A 101 8.51 6.36 6.79
CA ALA A 101 7.37 6.99 6.12
C ALA A 101 7.05 6.36 4.74
N VAL A 102 7.98 5.56 4.19
CA VAL A 102 7.80 4.79 2.96
C VAL A 102 7.14 3.45 3.30
N ASP A 103 6.09 3.09 2.58
CA ASP A 103 5.44 1.80 2.78
C ASP A 103 6.05 0.71 1.91
N VAL A 104 6.44 1.04 0.66
CA VAL A 104 6.92 0.07 -0.32
C VAL A 104 8.10 0.62 -1.13
N LEU A 105 9.19 -0.16 -1.23
CA LEU A 105 10.21 0.02 -2.26
C LEU A 105 9.79 -0.72 -3.53
N ALA A 106 9.40 0.03 -4.56
CA ALA A 106 9.03 -0.48 -5.87
C ALA A 106 10.26 -0.73 -6.74
N HIS A 107 10.19 -1.76 -7.60
CA HIS A 107 11.19 -2.04 -8.63
C HIS A 107 12.67 -2.03 -8.15
N PRO A 108 13.02 -2.66 -7.02
CA PRO A 108 14.37 -2.58 -6.45
C PRO A 108 15.46 -3.11 -7.40
N MET A 109 15.12 -4.10 -8.24
CA MET A 109 16.01 -4.74 -9.22
C MET A 109 15.99 -4.04 -10.58
N ALA A 110 15.36 -2.86 -10.70
CA ALA A 110 15.32 -2.14 -11.96
C ALA A 110 16.60 -1.35 -12.27
N GLY A 111 16.79 -0.94 -13.53
CA GLY A 111 17.95 -0.16 -13.95
C GLY A 111 19.29 -0.74 -13.47
N ASP A 112 20.08 0.13 -12.83
CA ASP A 112 21.35 -0.18 -12.17
C ASP A 112 21.17 -0.45 -10.67
N GLY A 113 19.92 -0.63 -10.24
CA GLY A 113 19.56 -0.96 -8.88
C GLY A 113 20.03 -2.35 -8.46
N GLY A 114 19.51 -2.78 -7.33
CA GLY A 114 19.81 -4.05 -6.75
C GLY A 114 19.35 -4.12 -5.31
N PHE A 115 19.14 -5.34 -4.85
CA PHE A 115 18.79 -5.64 -3.48
C PHE A 115 19.86 -6.56 -2.87
N ASN A 116 20.10 -6.40 -1.57
CA ASN A 116 21.06 -7.20 -0.82
C ASN A 116 20.60 -7.32 0.64
N HIS A 117 21.26 -8.17 1.43
CA HIS A 117 20.88 -8.42 2.82
C HIS A 117 20.91 -7.17 3.72
N VAL A 118 21.77 -6.18 3.43
CA VAL A 118 21.80 -4.93 4.22
C VAL A 118 20.52 -4.14 3.98
N LEU A 119 20.09 -4.00 2.72
CA LEU A 119 18.82 -3.36 2.39
C LEU A 119 17.63 -4.15 2.94
N GLY A 120 17.70 -5.48 2.93
CA GLY A 120 16.71 -6.37 3.54
C GLY A 120 16.55 -6.11 5.04
N GLN A 121 17.65 -6.03 5.77
CA GLN A 121 17.63 -5.75 7.21
C GLN A 121 17.05 -4.36 7.52
N GLU A 122 17.40 -3.33 6.75
CA GLU A 122 16.82 -2.00 6.93
C GLU A 122 15.33 -1.98 6.60
N ALA A 123 14.92 -2.65 5.52
CA ALA A 123 13.51 -2.78 5.15
C ALA A 123 12.69 -3.48 6.25
N ALA A 124 13.20 -4.58 6.79
CA ALA A 124 12.58 -5.30 7.90
C ALA A 124 12.50 -4.43 9.17
N ARG A 125 13.58 -3.72 9.53
CA ARG A 125 13.62 -2.82 10.70
C ARG A 125 12.59 -1.70 10.61
N ASN A 126 12.45 -1.08 9.44
CA ASN A 126 11.57 0.07 9.23
C ASN A 126 10.17 -0.34 8.78
N GLY A 127 9.92 -1.64 8.57
CA GLY A 127 8.64 -2.15 8.09
C GLY A 127 8.32 -1.76 6.64
N VAL A 128 9.33 -1.45 5.84
CA VAL A 128 9.20 -1.11 4.42
C VAL A 128 9.05 -2.41 3.63
N ARG A 129 7.95 -2.56 2.89
CA ARG A 129 7.74 -3.73 2.04
C ARG A 129 8.62 -3.63 0.80
N VAL A 130 9.16 -4.73 0.34
CA VAL A 130 9.91 -4.78 -0.92
C VAL A 130 9.04 -5.38 -2.01
N GLU A 131 8.98 -4.74 -3.17
CA GLU A 131 8.14 -5.23 -4.26
C GLU A 131 8.80 -6.37 -5.06
N LEU A 132 8.16 -7.54 -5.05
CA LEU A 132 8.36 -8.61 -6.01
C LEU A 132 7.48 -8.38 -7.24
N SER A 133 7.99 -7.58 -8.19
CA SER A 133 7.26 -7.25 -9.42
C SER A 133 7.42 -8.33 -10.50
N LEU A 134 6.31 -8.93 -10.91
CA LEU A 134 6.26 -9.89 -12.02
C LEU A 134 6.29 -9.20 -13.40
N ARG A 135 6.31 -7.86 -13.45
CA ARG A 135 6.12 -7.12 -14.69
C ARG A 135 7.08 -7.52 -15.80
N ARG A 136 8.36 -7.64 -15.46
CA ARG A 136 9.40 -7.93 -16.45
C ARG A 136 9.26 -9.33 -17.00
N VAL A 137 8.92 -10.29 -16.15
CA VAL A 137 8.62 -11.68 -16.55
C VAL A 137 7.43 -11.72 -17.52
N LEU A 138 6.34 -11.01 -17.18
CA LEU A 138 5.11 -11.00 -17.97
C LEU A 138 5.25 -10.25 -19.31
N ARG A 139 6.07 -9.19 -19.38
CA ARG A 139 6.04 -8.22 -20.51
C ARG A 139 7.33 -8.13 -21.33
N GLN A 140 8.46 -8.65 -20.86
CA GLN A 140 9.71 -8.66 -21.66
C GLN A 140 9.86 -9.97 -22.42
N SER A 141 10.84 -10.07 -23.31
CA SER A 141 11.15 -11.29 -24.06
C SER A 141 12.67 -11.42 -24.26
N GLY A 142 13.13 -12.61 -24.68
CA GLY A 142 14.54 -12.90 -24.93
C GLY A 142 15.42 -12.71 -23.70
N GLY A 143 16.66 -12.24 -23.91
CA GLY A 143 17.65 -12.07 -22.85
C GLY A 143 17.19 -11.18 -21.68
N ARG A 144 16.37 -10.15 -21.94
CA ARG A 144 15.81 -9.31 -20.89
C ARG A 144 14.89 -10.09 -19.94
N ARG A 145 14.06 -11.01 -20.48
CA ARG A 145 13.23 -11.89 -19.64
C ARG A 145 14.09 -12.87 -18.84
N VAL A 146 15.16 -13.40 -19.42
CA VAL A 146 16.09 -14.29 -18.71
C VAL A 146 16.74 -13.57 -17.53
N GLN A 147 17.21 -12.34 -17.73
CA GLN A 147 17.75 -11.51 -16.65
C GLN A 147 16.69 -11.25 -15.58
N ALA A 148 15.48 -10.85 -15.97
CA ALA A 148 14.38 -10.61 -15.04
C ALA A 148 14.02 -11.84 -14.18
N LEU A 149 14.10 -13.05 -14.74
CA LEU A 149 13.88 -14.30 -13.99
C LEU A 149 14.99 -14.52 -12.95
N GLY A 150 16.25 -14.23 -13.30
CA GLY A 150 17.37 -14.30 -12.36
C GLY A 150 17.26 -13.27 -11.24
N ASP A 151 16.92 -12.03 -11.59
CA ASP A 151 16.71 -10.95 -10.63
C ASP A 151 15.57 -11.27 -9.64
N LEU A 152 14.47 -11.83 -10.15
CA LEU A 152 13.29 -12.17 -9.36
C LEU A 152 13.59 -13.29 -8.35
N ARG A 153 14.27 -14.36 -8.78
CA ARG A 153 14.67 -15.47 -7.87
C ARG A 153 15.64 -15.00 -6.81
N LYS A 154 16.67 -14.24 -7.21
CA LYS A 154 17.63 -13.65 -6.27
C LYS A 154 16.92 -12.75 -5.26
N LEU A 155 15.95 -11.95 -5.70
CA LEU A 155 15.19 -11.09 -4.80
C LEU A 155 14.38 -11.93 -3.81
N GLN A 156 13.67 -12.96 -4.27
CA GLN A 156 12.93 -13.87 -3.38
C GLN A 156 13.84 -14.48 -2.30
N GLU A 157 14.98 -15.07 -2.70
CA GLU A 157 15.96 -15.63 -1.76
C GLU A 157 16.38 -14.63 -0.67
N LEU A 158 16.64 -13.37 -1.06
CA LEU A 158 17.04 -12.32 -0.11
C LEU A 158 15.93 -11.90 0.84
N LEU A 159 14.66 -11.96 0.39
CA LEU A 159 13.51 -11.61 1.22
C LEU A 159 13.24 -12.73 2.23
N ASP A 160 13.28 -13.98 1.78
CA ASP A 160 13.09 -15.17 2.61
C ASP A 160 14.20 -15.27 3.68
N ASP A 161 15.47 -15.11 3.29
CA ASP A 161 16.61 -15.15 4.22
C ASP A 161 16.56 -14.06 5.31
N GLY A 162 15.91 -12.94 5.01
CA GLY A 162 15.90 -11.75 5.85
C GLY A 162 14.59 -11.51 6.61
N ASP A 163 13.60 -12.41 6.48
CA ASP A 163 12.23 -12.21 6.95
C ASP A 163 11.67 -10.83 6.54
N VAL A 164 12.00 -10.40 5.32
CA VAL A 164 11.70 -9.04 4.85
C VAL A 164 10.25 -8.98 4.39
N PRO A 165 9.43 -8.05 4.90
CA PRO A 165 8.05 -7.92 4.45
C PRO A 165 8.05 -7.54 2.95
N PHE A 166 7.13 -8.12 2.19
CA PHE A 166 7.10 -7.93 0.74
C PHE A 166 5.68 -7.85 0.19
N VAL A 167 5.56 -7.27 -0.99
CA VAL A 167 4.31 -7.24 -1.77
C VAL A 167 4.60 -7.79 -3.16
N VAL A 168 3.58 -8.39 -3.79
CA VAL A 168 3.66 -8.89 -5.16
C VAL A 168 2.77 -8.04 -6.05
N SER A 169 3.21 -7.79 -7.27
CA SER A 169 2.41 -7.06 -8.26
C SER A 169 2.63 -7.62 -9.65
N ALA A 170 1.56 -7.61 -10.46
CA ALA A 170 1.72 -7.64 -11.90
C ALA A 170 2.21 -6.29 -12.45
N ASP A 171 2.05 -5.19 -11.71
CA ASP A 171 2.35 -3.81 -12.12
C ASP A 171 1.73 -3.51 -13.49
N ALA A 172 0.40 -3.56 -13.53
CA ALA A 172 -0.39 -3.36 -14.73
C ALA A 172 -0.58 -1.87 -15.04
N ARG A 173 -0.24 -1.48 -16.27
CA ARG A 173 -0.49 -0.12 -16.80
C ARG A 173 -1.75 -0.03 -17.66
N SER A 174 -2.42 -1.15 -17.86
CA SER A 174 -3.67 -1.24 -18.62
C SER A 174 -4.48 -2.40 -18.10
N HIS A 175 -5.81 -2.31 -18.18
CA HIS A 175 -6.72 -3.40 -17.83
C HIS A 175 -6.40 -4.70 -18.58
N LEU A 176 -5.85 -4.62 -19.80
CA LEU A 176 -5.42 -5.78 -20.60
C LEU A 176 -4.18 -6.50 -20.02
N GLN A 177 -3.47 -5.85 -19.10
CA GLN A 177 -2.26 -6.36 -18.47
C GLN A 177 -2.51 -6.93 -17.07
N LEU A 178 -3.74 -6.84 -16.56
CA LEU A 178 -4.13 -7.52 -15.33
C LEU A 178 -4.08 -9.04 -15.54
N ARG A 179 -3.86 -9.76 -14.45
CA ARG A 179 -3.90 -11.22 -14.37
C ARG A 179 -4.63 -11.59 -13.09
N ALA A 180 -5.39 -12.68 -13.12
CA ALA A 180 -6.05 -13.15 -11.92
C ALA A 180 -5.02 -13.68 -10.90
N PRO A 181 -5.30 -13.61 -9.58
CA PRO A 181 -4.36 -14.09 -8.55
C PRO A 181 -3.85 -15.51 -8.82
N ARG A 182 -4.76 -16.43 -9.20
CA ARG A 182 -4.43 -17.82 -9.57
C ARG A 182 -3.50 -17.93 -10.78
N GLU A 183 -3.57 -17.00 -11.73
CA GLU A 183 -2.68 -16.99 -12.90
C GLU A 183 -1.29 -16.52 -12.50
N LEU A 184 -1.20 -15.51 -11.62
CA LEU A 184 0.07 -15.05 -11.09
C LEU A 184 0.74 -16.12 -10.24
N ALA A 185 -0.02 -16.84 -9.40
CA ALA A 185 0.47 -17.97 -8.64
C ALA A 185 1.04 -19.07 -9.56
N ALA A 186 0.30 -19.47 -10.58
CA ALA A 186 0.75 -20.46 -11.55
C ALA A 186 2.01 -20.01 -12.32
N VAL A 187 2.10 -18.72 -12.70
CA VAL A 187 3.33 -18.19 -13.29
C VAL A 187 4.48 -18.22 -12.27
N GLY A 188 4.22 -17.86 -11.01
CA GLY A 188 5.16 -17.92 -9.90
C GLY A 188 5.82 -19.29 -9.79
N GLU A 189 5.02 -20.35 -9.70
CA GLU A 189 5.51 -21.73 -9.61
C GLU A 189 6.41 -22.10 -10.80
N VAL A 190 6.01 -21.74 -12.02
CA VAL A 190 6.80 -22.02 -13.22
C VAL A 190 8.14 -21.29 -13.20
N VAL A 191 8.20 -20.11 -12.61
CA VAL A 191 9.44 -19.32 -12.52
C VAL A 191 10.26 -19.62 -11.28
N GLY A 192 9.81 -20.53 -10.41
CA GLY A 192 10.53 -20.95 -9.21
C GLY A 192 10.28 -20.07 -7.99
N LEU A 193 9.14 -19.36 -7.96
CA LEU A 193 8.58 -18.77 -6.75
C LEU A 193 7.53 -19.71 -6.16
N ASP A 194 7.27 -19.63 -4.85
CA ASP A 194 6.19 -20.39 -4.23
C ASP A 194 4.84 -19.72 -4.49
N ALA A 195 3.81 -20.51 -4.83
CA ALA A 195 2.46 -20.01 -5.05
C ALA A 195 1.91 -19.27 -3.81
N SER A 196 2.22 -19.77 -2.62
CA SER A 196 1.86 -19.13 -1.35
C SER A 196 2.50 -17.76 -1.19
N SER A 197 3.76 -17.59 -1.60
CA SER A 197 4.42 -16.27 -1.55
C SER A 197 3.74 -15.28 -2.50
N ILE A 198 3.25 -15.73 -3.66
CA ILE A 198 2.45 -14.87 -4.56
C ILE A 198 1.16 -14.42 -3.88
N GLU A 199 0.41 -15.35 -3.29
CA GLU A 199 -0.85 -15.05 -2.60
C GLU A 199 -0.63 -14.15 -1.38
N GLU A 200 0.41 -14.42 -0.58
CA GLU A 200 0.82 -13.59 0.56
C GLU A 200 1.15 -12.17 0.12
N GLY A 201 1.98 -12.01 -0.91
CA GLY A 201 2.36 -10.68 -1.40
C GLY A 201 1.19 -9.89 -2.00
N LEU A 202 0.19 -10.57 -2.59
CA LEU A 202 -1.05 -9.93 -3.08
C LEU A 202 -2.00 -9.59 -1.92
N ALA A 203 -2.04 -10.42 -0.87
CA ALA A 203 -2.81 -10.14 0.33
C ALA A 203 -2.18 -9.02 1.15
N GLU A 204 -0.86 -8.86 1.15
CA GLU A 204 -0.14 -7.85 1.93
C GLU A 204 -0.52 -6.41 1.52
N TRP A 205 -0.87 -6.17 0.25
CA TRP A 205 -1.43 -4.87 -0.17
C TRP A 205 -2.68 -4.48 0.62
N GLN A 206 -3.56 -5.43 0.88
CA GLN A 206 -4.77 -5.21 1.66
C GLN A 206 -4.43 -4.96 3.13
N HIS A 207 -3.57 -5.79 3.74
CA HIS A 207 -3.13 -5.62 5.12
C HIS A 207 -2.46 -4.26 5.34
N LEU A 208 -1.59 -3.84 4.42
CA LEU A 208 -0.93 -2.54 4.44
C LEU A 208 -1.93 -1.38 4.33
N THR A 209 -2.94 -1.52 3.46
CA THR A 209 -4.02 -0.55 3.31
C THR A 209 -4.80 -0.37 4.60
N GLU A 210 -5.26 -1.48 5.20
CA GLU A 210 -6.04 -1.47 6.43
C GLU A 210 -5.25 -0.83 7.57
N ARG A 211 -3.99 -1.26 7.77
CA ARG A 211 -3.07 -0.68 8.75
C ARG A 211 -2.93 0.84 8.60
N ASN A 212 -2.75 1.32 7.38
CA ASN A 212 -2.49 2.74 7.15
C ASN A 212 -3.76 3.58 7.33
N ARG A 213 -4.92 3.08 6.92
CA ARG A 213 -6.23 3.74 7.18
C ARG A 213 -6.53 3.82 8.67
N GLU A 214 -6.22 2.77 9.43
CA GLU A 214 -6.35 2.81 10.90
C GLU A 214 -5.49 3.93 11.49
N ARG A 215 -4.23 4.04 11.07
CA ARG A 215 -3.29 5.08 11.53
C ARG A 215 -3.69 6.50 11.13
N GLN A 216 -4.38 6.66 10.00
CA GLN A 216 -4.89 7.94 9.52
C GLN A 216 -6.24 8.33 10.13
N SER A 217 -6.90 7.42 10.85
CA SER A 217 -8.19 7.73 11.47
C SER A 217 -8.03 8.74 12.61
N ASP A 218 -8.99 9.66 12.76
CA ASP A 218 -9.02 10.64 13.86
C ASP A 218 -9.04 9.99 15.26
N SER A 219 -9.43 8.72 15.31
CA SER A 219 -9.46 7.91 16.53
C SER A 219 -8.09 7.37 16.94
N PHE A 220 -7.10 7.39 16.06
CA PHE A 220 -5.78 6.80 16.33
C PHE A 220 -4.86 7.79 17.03
N VAL A 221 -4.23 7.33 18.12
CA VAL A 221 -3.22 8.12 18.86
C VAL A 221 -1.85 7.46 18.75
N GLU A 222 -1.77 6.16 19.04
CA GLU A 222 -0.58 5.32 18.88
C GLU A 222 -1.01 3.83 18.80
N PRO A 223 -0.13 2.90 18.39
CA PRO A 223 -0.48 1.48 18.32
C PRO A 223 -1.04 0.95 19.66
N GLY A 224 -2.30 0.51 19.66
CA GLY A 224 -3.00 0.00 20.84
C GLY A 224 -3.82 1.04 21.62
N VAL A 225 -3.79 2.31 21.24
CA VAL A 225 -4.53 3.40 21.90
C VAL A 225 -5.47 4.08 20.92
N ARG A 226 -6.77 4.14 21.27
CA ARG A 226 -7.80 4.81 20.47
C ARG A 226 -8.54 5.86 21.30
N ARG A 227 -8.85 7.00 20.68
CA ARG A 227 -9.74 8.03 21.25
C ARG A 227 -11.17 7.53 21.14
N ILE A 228 -11.83 7.36 22.30
CA ILE A 228 -13.26 7.07 22.37
C ILE A 228 -13.97 8.41 22.47
N GLU A 229 -14.84 8.73 21.51
CA GLU A 229 -15.78 9.84 21.67
C GLU A 229 -16.75 9.46 22.78
N THR A 230 -16.57 10.09 23.94
CA THR A 230 -17.59 9.98 25.00
C THR A 230 -18.74 10.84 24.53
N ALA A 231 -19.88 10.23 24.19
CA ALA A 231 -21.10 10.96 23.90
C ALA A 231 -21.34 11.95 25.04
N SER A 232 -21.37 13.25 24.72
CA SER A 232 -21.67 14.29 25.67
C SER A 232 -22.99 13.95 26.37
N ASP A 233 -22.90 13.83 27.69
CA ASP A 233 -24.02 13.50 28.57
C ASP A 233 -25.16 14.53 28.37
N PRO A 234 -26.34 14.15 27.84
CA PRO A 234 -27.44 15.06 27.71
C PRO A 234 -28.22 15.04 29.02
N GLY A 235 -27.84 15.88 29.99
CA GLY A 235 -28.64 15.99 31.20
C GLY A 235 -28.01 16.74 32.35
N THR A 236 -28.15 18.06 32.36
CA THR A 236 -28.26 18.78 33.65
C THR A 236 -29.23 19.95 33.50
N ASP A 237 -30.46 19.63 33.09
CA ASP A 237 -31.62 20.40 33.54
C ASP A 237 -32.16 19.68 34.78
N ALA A 238 -31.61 20.04 35.95
CA ALA A 238 -32.16 19.65 37.24
C ALA A 238 -32.77 20.91 37.88
N ASP A 239 -34.07 21.00 37.67
CA ASP A 239 -35.08 21.63 38.52
C ASP A 239 -34.77 21.43 40.02
N ASP A 240 -34.68 22.52 40.79
CA ASP A 240 -34.69 22.50 42.25
C ASP A 240 -35.77 23.45 42.75
N GLY A 241 -36.99 22.92 42.78
CA GLY A 241 -38.16 23.47 43.45
C GLY A 241 -38.48 22.71 44.75
N ALA A 242 -38.24 23.42 45.85
CA ALA A 242 -39.06 23.47 47.07
C ALA A 242 -39.11 22.32 48.10
N ASP A 243 -38.84 22.77 49.34
CA ASP A 243 -39.50 22.46 50.61
C ASP A 243 -39.29 21.13 51.34
N SER A 244 -38.74 21.21 52.56
CA SER A 244 -39.57 21.15 53.79
C SER A 244 -38.74 21.20 55.09
N ASP A 245 -39.21 22.08 55.99
CA ASP A 245 -39.37 21.95 57.45
C ASP A 245 -38.29 21.33 58.36
N SER A 246 -37.91 22.11 59.38
CA SER A 246 -38.05 21.66 60.78
C SER A 246 -38.05 22.81 61.80
N ASP A 247 -39.24 22.99 62.36
CA ASP A 247 -39.67 23.32 63.72
C ASP A 247 -38.63 23.50 64.85
N GLY A 248 -38.95 24.37 65.84
CA GLY A 248 -38.35 24.32 67.18
C GLY A 248 -38.20 25.65 67.94
N ALA A 249 -39.20 25.97 68.77
CA ALA A 249 -39.33 27.16 69.63
C ALA A 249 -38.42 27.17 70.90
N ALA A 250 -38.19 28.36 71.48
CA ALA A 250 -38.48 28.70 72.89
C ALA A 250 -38.00 30.12 73.28
N GLU A 251 -38.92 30.85 73.93
CA GLU A 251 -38.81 32.03 74.84
C GLU A 251 -37.94 33.24 74.48
#